data_AF-A0A401ZZE0-F1
#
_entry.id   AF-A0A401ZZE0-F1
#
_cell.length_a   1.000
_cell.length_b   1.000
_cell.length_c   1.000
_cell.angle_alpha   90.00
_cell.angle_beta   90.00
_cell.angle_gamma   90.00
#
_symmetry.space_group_name_H-M   'P 1'
#
loop_
_entity.id
_entity.type
_entity.pdbx_description
1 polymer ?
#
loop_
_entity_poly.entity_id
_entity_poly.type
_entity_poly.pdbx_seq_one_letter_code
_entity_poly.pdbx_strand_id
1 'polypeptide(L)'
;MNWLTPFSLLEAENKLLEILLEKELTMATQPYHSQAPRQGGFHRIADQMGDAMLTYWAHGVTVILGLLVFAAISVPFLSYFGLDALSKPIFFTLHYVCAQIPSHSFYIFGHQLGMCARNFSIYASMFVGSLIFVLSKKRIPGIPWWLWGLMILPIAFDGITQMFGLRESDWVLRLLTGTLFGLGNVWFALPLMQKSLLESAQQTIPHYYRPQSYPATYTPAPVYQPVPAISPIQTEQTAAKTDHAE
;
A
#
# COMPACT_ATOMS: atom_id res chain seq x y z
N MET A 1 -33.74 64.80 17.97
CA MET A 1 -32.48 64.35 17.34
C MET A 1 -31.52 63.95 18.44
N ASN A 2 -31.49 62.67 18.81
CA ASN A 2 -30.58 62.15 19.83
C ASN A 2 -29.20 61.97 19.21
N TRP A 3 -28.29 62.90 19.52
CA TRP A 3 -26.87 62.76 19.23
C TRP A 3 -26.25 61.92 20.34
N LEU A 4 -25.90 60.67 20.05
CA LEU A 4 -25.06 59.86 20.93
C LEU A 4 -23.68 60.52 21.03
N THR A 5 -23.20 60.76 22.25
CA THR A 5 -21.88 61.35 22.48
C THR A 5 -20.79 60.38 22.02
N PRO A 6 -19.67 60.87 21.46
CA PRO A 6 -18.58 60.02 20.96
C PRO A 6 -18.00 59.05 22.01
N PHE A 7 -18.17 59.37 23.30
CA PHE A 7 -17.80 58.50 24.42
C PHE A 7 -18.65 57.21 24.51
N SER A 8 -19.94 57.28 24.17
CA SER A 8 -20.84 56.12 24.22
C SER A 8 -20.61 55.10 23.09
N LEU A 9 -20.08 55.55 21.95
CA LEU A 9 -19.71 54.69 20.82
C LEU A 9 -18.42 53.91 21.12
N LEU A 10 -17.44 54.57 21.74
CA LEU A 10 -16.18 53.93 22.13
C LEU A 10 -16.38 52.85 23.21
N GLU A 11 -17.27 53.12 24.17
CA GLU A 11 -17.66 52.16 25.21
C GLU A 11 -18.37 50.95 24.62
N ALA A 12 -19.25 51.16 23.62
CA ALA A 12 -19.94 50.09 22.92
C ALA A 12 -18.98 49.23 22.09
N GLU A 13 -18.02 49.84 21.40
CA GLU A 13 -16.99 49.13 20.63
C GLU A 13 -16.08 48.28 21.52
N ASN A 14 -15.60 48.83 22.65
CA ASN A 14 -14.77 48.08 23.60
C ASN A 14 -15.49 46.88 24.20
N LYS A 15 -16.78 47.03 24.55
CA LYS A 15 -17.60 45.92 25.04
C LYS A 15 -17.81 44.85 23.98
N LEU A 16 -17.95 45.26 22.73
CA LEU A 16 -18.10 44.34 21.60
C LEU A 16 -16.80 43.57 21.34
N LEU A 17 -15.65 44.22 21.48
CA LEU A 17 -14.34 43.58 21.38
C LEU A 17 -14.09 42.59 22.52
N GLU A 18 -14.45 42.92 23.77
CA GLU A 18 -14.33 41.96 24.88
C GLU A 18 -15.21 40.73 24.65
N ILE A 19 -16.46 40.92 24.21
CA ILE A 19 -17.38 39.80 23.92
C ILE A 19 -16.83 38.94 22.77
N LEU A 20 -16.28 39.55 21.72
CA LEU A 20 -15.68 38.81 20.61
C LEU A 20 -14.43 38.05 21.05
N LEU A 21 -13.61 38.65 21.93
CA LEU A 21 -12.36 38.06 22.41
C LEU A 21 -12.63 36.91 23.39
N GLU A 22 -13.64 37.02 24.26
CA GLU A 22 -14.12 35.91 25.09
C GLU A 22 -14.72 34.78 24.24
N LYS A 23 -15.42 35.11 23.15
CA LYS A 23 -16.00 34.12 22.24
C LYS A 23 -14.90 33.35 21.46
N GLU A 24 -13.84 34.04 21.04
CA GLU A 24 -12.67 33.41 20.43
C GLU A 24 -11.90 32.55 21.43
N LEU A 25 -11.72 33.03 22.67
CA LEU A 25 -11.02 32.28 23.71
C LEU A 25 -11.78 31.01 24.15
N THR A 26 -13.11 31.07 24.18
CA THR A 26 -13.97 29.91 24.48
C THR A 26 -14.03 28.92 23.32
N MET A 27 -13.95 29.37 22.07
CA MET A 27 -13.76 28.48 20.91
C MET A 27 -12.38 27.82 20.90
N ALA A 28 -11.32 28.53 21.31
CA ALA A 28 -9.97 28.00 21.35
C ALA A 28 -9.72 26.99 22.49
N THR A 29 -10.53 27.02 23.55
CA THR A 29 -10.40 26.14 24.73
C THR A 29 -11.34 24.94 24.73
N GLN A 30 -12.19 24.77 23.70
CA GLN A 30 -12.95 23.54 23.56
C GLN A 30 -12.00 22.35 23.33
N PRO A 31 -11.98 21.34 24.20
CA PRO A 31 -11.21 20.14 23.95
C PRO A 31 -11.72 19.52 22.65
N TYR A 32 -10.85 19.46 21.64
CA TYR A 32 -11.12 18.82 20.37
C TYR A 32 -11.32 17.32 20.62
N HIS A 33 -12.56 16.93 20.88
CA HIS A 33 -12.95 15.53 20.94
C HIS A 33 -13.02 15.00 19.51
N SER A 34 -11.88 14.50 19.01
CA SER A 34 -11.85 13.62 17.84
C SER A 34 -12.52 12.29 18.20
N GLN A 35 -13.85 12.27 18.21
CA GLN A 35 -14.58 11.02 18.20
C GLN A 35 -14.35 10.38 16.83
N ALA A 36 -13.34 9.50 16.74
CA ALA A 36 -13.23 8.57 15.62
C ALA A 36 -14.59 7.86 15.48
N PRO A 37 -15.19 7.83 14.28
CA PRO A 37 -16.51 7.23 14.11
C PRO A 37 -16.47 5.80 14.65
N ARG A 38 -17.48 5.42 15.45
CA ARG A 38 -17.65 4.03 15.92
C ARG A 38 -17.94 3.17 14.69
N GLN A 39 -16.89 2.63 14.08
CA GLN A 39 -17.00 1.74 12.93
C GLN A 39 -17.63 0.41 13.37
N GLY A 40 -18.71 0.00 12.72
CA GLY A 40 -19.36 -1.30 12.96
C GLY A 40 -18.44 -2.48 12.64
N GLY A 41 -18.71 -3.66 13.22
CA GLY A 41 -17.87 -4.85 13.06
C GLY A 41 -17.58 -5.25 11.60
N PHE A 42 -18.52 -5.00 10.68
CA PHE A 42 -18.35 -5.24 9.25
C PHE A 42 -17.25 -4.36 8.61
N HIS A 43 -17.14 -3.09 9.01
CA HIS A 43 -16.07 -2.21 8.53
C HIS A 43 -14.70 -2.68 9.01
N ARG A 44 -14.60 -3.13 10.28
CA ARG A 44 -13.34 -3.66 10.83
C ARG A 44 -12.87 -4.92 10.11
N ILE A 45 -13.79 -5.81 9.73
CA ILE A 45 -13.47 -7.01 8.95
C ILE A 45 -13.03 -6.61 7.53
N ALA A 46 -13.73 -5.66 6.89
CA ALA A 46 -13.36 -5.17 5.57
C ALA A 46 -11.96 -4.53 5.56
N ASP A 47 -11.64 -3.73 6.58
CA ASP A 47 -10.31 -3.11 6.73
C ASP A 47 -9.22 -4.16 6.95
N GLN A 48 -9.46 -5.15 7.83
CA GLN A 48 -8.53 -6.26 8.06
C GLN A 48 -8.28 -7.10 6.80
N MET A 49 -9.32 -7.35 6.00
CA MET A 49 -9.17 -8.05 4.72
C MET A 49 -8.37 -7.22 3.72
N GLY A 50 -8.56 -5.90 3.70
CA GLY A 50 -7.77 -4.97 2.90
C GLY A 50 -6.28 -5.02 3.25
N ASP A 51 -5.95 -4.92 4.54
CA ASP A 51 -4.57 -4.98 5.03
C ASP A 51 -3.91 -6.34 4.76
N ALA A 52 -4.66 -7.44 4.93
CA ALA A 52 -4.19 -8.77 4.61
C ALA A 52 -3.89 -8.91 3.10
N MET A 53 -4.80 -8.43 2.24
CA MET A 53 -4.59 -8.44 0.78
C MET A 53 -3.31 -7.68 0.41
N LEU A 54 -3.11 -6.47 0.94
CA LEU A 54 -1.91 -5.65 0.70
C LEU A 54 -0.62 -6.27 1.26
N THR A 55 -0.72 -7.09 2.31
CA THR A 55 0.44 -7.78 2.87
C THR A 55 0.81 -9.00 2.02
N TYR A 56 -0.19 -9.81 1.64
CA TYR A 56 -0.01 -11.12 1.02
C TYR A 56 -0.12 -11.14 -0.51
N TRP A 57 -0.39 -10.03 -1.19
CA TRP A 57 -0.59 -9.98 -2.66
C TRP A 57 0.51 -10.72 -3.46
N ALA A 58 1.79 -10.50 -3.13
CA ALA A 58 2.92 -11.12 -3.83
C ALA A 58 3.00 -12.63 -3.61
N HIS A 59 2.60 -13.10 -2.42
CA HIS A 59 2.44 -14.54 -2.15
C HIS A 59 1.30 -15.11 -2.98
N GLY A 60 0.17 -14.39 -3.09
CA GLY A 60 -0.95 -14.77 -3.94
C GLY A 60 -0.53 -14.97 -5.40
N VAL A 61 0.21 -14.01 -5.98
CA VAL A 61 0.75 -14.12 -7.34
C VAL A 61 1.66 -15.35 -7.48
N THR A 62 2.58 -15.55 -6.53
CA THR A 62 3.52 -16.69 -6.55
C THR A 62 2.79 -18.03 -6.46
N VAL A 63 1.77 -18.13 -5.61
CA VAL A 63 0.95 -19.34 -5.45
C VAL A 63 0.17 -19.64 -6.72
N ILE A 64 -0.46 -18.63 -7.34
CA ILE A 64 -1.21 -18.80 -8.59
C ILE A 64 -0.29 -19.29 -9.72
N LEU A 65 0.87 -18.65 -9.89
CA LEU A 65 1.86 -19.06 -10.89
C LEU A 65 2.41 -20.47 -10.61
N GLY A 66 2.68 -20.78 -9.34
CA GLY A 66 3.12 -22.11 -8.91
C GLY A 66 2.07 -23.18 -9.24
N LEU A 67 0.81 -22.97 -8.85
CA LEU A 67 -0.28 -23.88 -9.16
C LEU A 67 -0.40 -24.14 -10.66
N LEU A 68 -0.27 -23.11 -11.49
CA LEU A 68 -0.30 -23.24 -12.95
C LEU A 68 0.85 -24.12 -13.48
N VAL A 69 2.08 -23.87 -13.03
CA VAL A 69 3.28 -24.62 -13.46
C VAL A 69 3.22 -26.06 -12.97
N PHE A 70 2.89 -26.28 -11.69
CA PHE A 70 2.78 -27.62 -11.12
C PHE A 70 1.62 -28.41 -11.73
N ALA A 71 0.49 -27.77 -12.05
CA ALA A 71 -0.59 -28.42 -12.79
C ALA A 71 -0.11 -28.92 -14.15
N ALA A 72 0.62 -28.10 -14.92
CA ALA A 72 1.14 -28.51 -16.23
C ALA A 72 2.17 -29.65 -16.16
N ILE A 73 3.04 -29.64 -15.13
CA ILE A 73 3.97 -30.73 -14.86
C ILE A 73 3.23 -31.99 -14.42
N SER A 74 2.16 -31.85 -13.63
CA SER A 74 1.43 -33.01 -13.10
C SER A 74 0.80 -33.89 -14.19
N VAL A 75 0.37 -33.31 -15.32
CA VAL A 75 -0.30 -34.04 -16.42
C VAL A 75 0.48 -35.28 -16.88
N PRO A 76 1.74 -35.17 -17.38
CA PRO A 76 2.47 -36.34 -17.87
C PRO A 76 2.76 -37.37 -16.76
N PHE A 77 2.94 -36.94 -15.51
CA PHE A 77 3.13 -37.86 -14.39
C PHE A 77 1.85 -38.63 -14.07
N LEU A 78 0.69 -37.97 -14.03
CA LEU A 78 -0.60 -38.62 -13.80
C LEU A 78 -0.93 -39.60 -14.94
N SER A 79 -0.67 -39.23 -16.19
CA SER A 79 -0.84 -40.13 -17.34
C SER A 79 0.11 -41.33 -17.29
N TYR A 80 1.37 -41.14 -16.87
CA TYR A 80 2.32 -42.24 -16.69
C TYR A 80 1.84 -43.28 -15.67
N PHE A 81 1.21 -42.84 -14.57
CA PHE A 81 0.62 -43.74 -13.57
C PHE A 81 -0.76 -44.32 -13.98
N GLY A 82 -1.26 -44.00 -15.18
CA GLY A 82 -2.58 -44.44 -15.65
C GLY A 82 -3.75 -43.72 -14.99
N LEU A 83 -3.52 -42.60 -14.30
CA LEU A 83 -4.55 -41.78 -13.63
C LEU A 83 -5.23 -40.82 -14.62
N ASP A 84 -5.70 -41.35 -15.75
CA ASP A 84 -6.29 -40.57 -16.83
C ASP A 84 -7.54 -39.78 -16.41
N ALA A 85 -8.29 -40.29 -15.43
CA ALA A 85 -9.46 -39.61 -14.87
C ALA A 85 -9.10 -38.26 -14.23
N LEU A 86 -7.86 -38.09 -13.76
CA LEU A 86 -7.35 -36.83 -13.21
C LEU A 86 -6.55 -36.03 -14.25
N SER A 87 -5.75 -36.71 -15.08
CA SER A 87 -4.89 -36.04 -16.08
C SER A 87 -5.70 -35.29 -17.14
N LYS A 88 -6.72 -35.92 -17.72
CA LYS A 88 -7.54 -35.36 -18.81
C LYS A 88 -8.24 -34.04 -18.44
N PRO A 89 -8.94 -33.92 -17.28
CA PRO A 89 -9.56 -32.65 -16.92
C PRO A 89 -8.52 -31.56 -16.65
N ILE A 90 -7.39 -31.87 -16.00
CA ILE A 90 -6.31 -30.88 -15.81
C ILE A 90 -5.78 -30.40 -17.16
N PHE A 91 -5.50 -31.32 -18.08
CA PHE A 91 -5.04 -31.00 -19.43
C PHE A 91 -6.07 -30.13 -20.18
N PHE A 92 -7.35 -30.50 -20.13
CA PHE A 92 -8.44 -29.73 -20.73
C PHE A 92 -8.56 -28.33 -20.13
N THR A 93 -8.50 -28.18 -18.81
CA THR A 93 -8.53 -26.87 -18.16
C THR A 93 -7.35 -26.00 -18.57
N LEU A 94 -6.15 -26.57 -18.71
CA LEU A 94 -4.97 -25.85 -19.19
C LEU A 94 -5.11 -25.37 -20.65
N HIS A 95 -6.06 -25.91 -21.42
CA HIS A 95 -6.32 -25.46 -22.78
C HIS A 95 -6.81 -24.01 -22.85
N TYR A 96 -7.47 -23.52 -21.80
CA TYR A 96 -7.84 -22.10 -21.68
C TYR A 96 -6.63 -21.18 -21.52
N VAL A 97 -5.48 -21.71 -21.11
CA VAL A 97 -4.23 -20.97 -20.92
C VAL A 97 -3.27 -21.19 -22.09
N CYS A 98 -3.31 -22.37 -22.72
CA CYS A 98 -2.38 -22.76 -23.76
C CYS A 98 -3.04 -23.67 -24.80
N ALA A 99 -2.82 -23.41 -26.09
CA ALA A 99 -3.35 -24.24 -27.17
C ALA A 99 -2.78 -25.68 -27.23
N GLN A 100 -1.71 -25.99 -26.49
CA GLN A 100 -1.14 -27.35 -26.34
C GLN A 100 -0.81 -28.06 -27.68
N ILE A 101 -0.18 -27.33 -28.62
CA ILE A 101 0.20 -27.89 -29.93
C ILE A 101 1.24 -29.02 -29.73
N PRO A 102 0.94 -30.27 -30.16
CA PRO A 102 1.81 -31.43 -29.90
C PRO A 102 3.24 -31.31 -30.45
N SER A 103 3.42 -30.60 -31.58
CA SER A 103 4.74 -30.38 -32.21
C SER A 103 5.64 -29.37 -31.48
N HIS A 104 5.09 -28.62 -30.53
CA HIS A 104 5.80 -27.54 -29.82
C HIS A 104 5.77 -27.71 -28.30
N SER A 105 5.35 -28.87 -27.82
CA SER A 105 5.30 -29.21 -26.40
C SER A 105 6.45 -30.16 -26.04
N PHE A 106 6.82 -30.16 -24.77
CA PHE A 106 7.78 -31.14 -24.24
C PHE A 106 7.06 -32.45 -23.92
N TYR A 107 7.79 -33.55 -24.00
CA TYR A 107 7.29 -34.87 -23.62
C TYR A 107 8.09 -35.40 -22.44
N ILE A 108 7.41 -35.85 -21.40
CA ILE A 108 7.99 -36.47 -20.21
C ILE A 108 7.36 -37.86 -20.08
N PHE A 109 8.19 -38.91 -20.01
CA PHE A 109 7.76 -40.31 -20.02
C PHE A 109 6.86 -40.69 -21.22
N GLY A 110 7.06 -40.06 -22.38
CA GLY A 110 6.24 -40.29 -23.57
C GLY A 110 4.89 -39.59 -23.57
N HIS A 111 4.56 -38.83 -22.52
CA HIS A 111 3.34 -38.04 -22.42
C HIS A 111 3.60 -36.55 -22.61
N GLN A 112 2.69 -35.87 -23.31
CA GLN A 112 2.77 -34.44 -23.57
C GLN A 112 2.62 -33.65 -22.25
N LEU A 113 3.45 -32.61 -22.09
CA LEU A 113 3.31 -31.65 -21.00
C LEU A 113 1.98 -30.88 -21.13
N GLY A 114 1.38 -30.48 -20.01
CA GLY A 114 0.11 -29.74 -20.01
C GLY A 114 0.13 -28.35 -20.68
N MET A 115 1.29 -27.91 -21.20
CA MET A 115 1.46 -26.66 -21.94
C MET A 115 2.52 -26.81 -23.04
N CYS A 116 2.52 -25.90 -24.02
CA CYS A 116 3.60 -25.75 -25.00
C CYS A 116 4.91 -25.32 -24.32
N ALA A 117 6.05 -25.64 -24.93
CA ALA A 117 7.38 -25.30 -24.42
C ALA A 117 7.54 -23.79 -24.14
N ARG A 118 7.03 -22.94 -25.04
CA ARG A 118 7.03 -21.47 -24.89
C ARG A 118 6.26 -21.05 -23.63
N ASN A 119 4.98 -21.41 -23.52
CA ASN A 119 4.14 -21.02 -22.39
C ASN A 119 4.67 -21.58 -21.07
N PHE A 120 5.12 -22.83 -21.06
CA PHE A 120 5.75 -23.42 -19.89
C PHE A 120 6.97 -22.60 -19.44
N SER A 121 7.86 -22.21 -20.36
CA SER A 121 9.04 -21.40 -20.02
C SER A 121 8.70 -20.02 -19.47
N ILE A 122 7.66 -19.36 -20.02
CA ILE A 122 7.18 -18.06 -19.52
C ILE A 122 6.67 -18.20 -18.09
N TYR A 123 5.71 -19.10 -17.85
CA TYR A 123 5.11 -19.23 -16.52
C TYR A 123 6.08 -19.81 -15.49
N ALA A 124 6.95 -20.73 -15.86
CA ALA A 124 7.99 -21.26 -14.97
C ALA A 124 8.97 -20.16 -14.56
N SER A 125 9.41 -19.32 -15.49
CA SER A 125 10.33 -18.23 -15.17
C SER A 125 9.66 -17.11 -14.37
N MET A 126 8.39 -16.82 -14.65
CA MET A 126 7.56 -15.92 -13.82
C MET A 126 7.39 -16.45 -12.39
N PHE A 127 7.14 -17.75 -12.25
CA PHE A 127 7.04 -18.41 -10.94
C PHE A 127 8.36 -18.30 -10.19
N VAL A 128 9.48 -18.65 -10.81
CA VAL A 128 10.81 -18.54 -10.19
C VAL A 128 11.13 -17.09 -9.82
N GLY A 129 10.89 -16.13 -10.72
CA GLY A 129 11.11 -14.70 -10.44
C GLY A 129 10.25 -14.18 -9.29
N SER A 130 8.97 -14.58 -9.23
CA SER A 130 8.06 -14.15 -8.16
C SER A 130 8.42 -14.80 -6.83
N LEU A 131 8.82 -16.07 -6.84
CA LEU A 131 9.34 -16.78 -5.69
C LEU A 131 10.62 -16.10 -5.15
N ILE A 132 11.58 -15.76 -6.02
CA ILE A 132 12.78 -15.01 -5.64
C ILE A 132 12.41 -13.65 -5.04
N PHE A 133 11.44 -12.93 -5.61
CA PHE A 133 10.96 -11.65 -5.08
C PHE A 133 10.37 -11.77 -3.67
N VAL A 134 9.53 -12.78 -3.44
CA VAL A 134 8.93 -13.07 -2.14
C VAL A 134 10.00 -13.49 -1.13
N LEU A 135 10.89 -14.41 -1.48
CA LEU A 135 11.98 -14.88 -0.63
C LEU A 135 12.98 -13.76 -0.28
N SER A 136 13.19 -12.83 -1.21
CA SER A 136 14.00 -11.62 -1.00
C SER A 136 13.30 -10.56 -0.15
N LYS A 137 12.15 -10.88 0.46
CA LYS A 137 11.35 -9.98 1.30
C LYS A 137 10.96 -8.70 0.56
N LYS A 138 10.67 -8.80 -0.74
CA LYS A 138 10.27 -7.68 -1.62
C LYS A 138 11.33 -6.57 -1.75
N ARG A 139 12.62 -6.88 -1.55
CA ARG A 139 13.74 -5.90 -1.58
C ARG A 139 14.40 -5.73 -2.95
N ILE A 140 13.96 -6.46 -3.97
CA ILE A 140 14.59 -6.43 -5.29
C ILE A 140 14.28 -5.10 -5.96
N PRO A 141 15.30 -4.36 -6.45
CA PRO A 141 15.06 -3.12 -7.19
C PRO A 141 14.39 -3.43 -8.53
N GLY A 142 13.45 -2.56 -8.92
CA GLY A 142 12.81 -2.63 -10.24
C GLY A 142 13.80 -2.28 -11.34
N ILE A 143 13.68 -2.97 -12.47
CA ILE A 143 14.47 -2.67 -13.68
C ILE A 143 13.91 -1.43 -14.40
N PRO A 144 14.74 -0.67 -15.12
CA PRO A 144 14.26 0.43 -15.95
C PRO A 144 13.47 -0.09 -17.16
N TRP A 145 12.56 0.74 -17.69
CA TRP A 145 11.63 0.36 -18.75
C TRP A 145 12.33 -0.13 -20.04
N TRP A 146 13.51 0.41 -20.37
CA TRP A 146 14.25 0.02 -21.57
C TRP A 146 14.82 -1.40 -21.47
N LEU A 147 15.24 -1.82 -20.28
CA LEU A 147 15.75 -3.18 -20.06
C LEU A 147 14.60 -4.19 -20.11
N TRP A 148 13.44 -3.82 -19.57
CA TRP A 148 12.21 -4.59 -19.73
C TRP A 148 11.83 -4.77 -21.21
N GLY A 149 11.86 -3.69 -22.00
CA GLY A 149 11.63 -3.75 -23.45
C GLY A 149 12.64 -4.65 -24.18
N LEU A 150 13.93 -4.58 -23.82
CA LEU A 150 14.97 -5.43 -24.38
C LEU A 150 14.72 -6.92 -24.09
N MET A 151 14.21 -7.27 -22.91
CA MET A 151 13.89 -8.66 -22.55
C MET A 151 12.65 -9.20 -23.28
N ILE A 152 11.74 -8.32 -23.73
CA ILE A 152 10.55 -8.69 -24.52
C ILE A 152 10.90 -8.91 -26.00
N LEU A 153 11.85 -8.15 -26.54
CA LEU A 153 12.17 -8.16 -27.96
C LEU A 153 12.41 -9.58 -28.53
N PRO A 154 13.20 -10.48 -27.89
CA PRO A 154 13.47 -11.81 -28.44
C PRO A 154 12.22 -12.66 -28.65
N ILE A 155 11.26 -12.62 -27.72
CA ILE A 155 10.01 -13.39 -27.86
C ILE A 155 9.08 -12.79 -28.90
N ALA A 156 9.04 -11.46 -29.00
CA ALA A 156 8.23 -10.78 -30.00
C ALA A 156 8.76 -11.11 -31.41
N PHE A 157 10.08 -11.05 -31.59
CA PHE A 157 10.71 -11.39 -32.87
C PHE A 157 10.52 -12.88 -33.23
N ASP A 158 10.73 -13.79 -32.29
CA ASP A 158 10.52 -15.23 -32.51
C ASP A 158 9.05 -15.57 -32.78
N GLY A 159 8.10 -14.95 -32.07
CA GLY A 159 6.67 -15.11 -32.32
C GLY A 159 6.24 -14.57 -33.68
N ILE A 160 6.69 -13.36 -34.05
CA ILE A 160 6.38 -12.73 -35.34
C ILE A 160 6.93 -13.58 -36.49
N THR A 161 8.21 -13.95 -36.45
CA THR A 161 8.83 -14.75 -37.52
C THR A 161 8.19 -16.13 -37.67
N GLN A 162 7.75 -16.76 -36.57
CA GLN A 162 7.00 -18.02 -36.60
C GLN A 162 5.57 -17.84 -37.17
N MET A 163 4.86 -16.75 -36.83
CA MET A 163 3.51 -16.48 -37.35
C MET A 163 3.47 -16.24 -38.86
N PHE A 164 4.50 -15.62 -39.43
CA PHE A 164 4.63 -15.42 -40.88
C PHE A 164 5.17 -16.66 -41.61
N GLY A 165 5.40 -17.78 -40.90
CA GLY A 165 5.90 -19.03 -41.50
C GLY A 165 7.33 -18.93 -42.04
N LEU A 166 8.08 -17.88 -41.64
CA LEU A 166 9.45 -17.66 -42.13
C LEU A 166 10.44 -18.66 -41.53
N ARG A 167 10.09 -19.28 -40.40
CA ARG A 167 10.92 -20.23 -39.67
C ARG A 167 10.11 -21.06 -38.69
N GLU A 168 10.46 -22.35 -38.54
CA GLU A 168 10.06 -23.15 -37.39
C GLU A 168 10.96 -22.85 -36.19
N SER A 169 10.37 -22.41 -35.08
CA SER A 169 11.14 -22.16 -33.86
C SER A 169 11.67 -23.49 -33.30
N ASP A 170 12.87 -23.49 -32.71
CA ASP A 170 13.42 -24.66 -32.05
C ASP A 170 13.00 -24.67 -30.58
N TRP A 171 12.99 -25.83 -29.93
CA TRP A 171 12.63 -25.93 -28.51
C TRP A 171 13.54 -25.07 -27.62
N VAL A 172 14.83 -24.93 -27.98
CA VAL A 172 15.81 -24.07 -27.28
C VAL A 172 15.40 -22.61 -27.39
N LEU A 173 15.04 -22.14 -28.58
CA LEU A 173 14.67 -20.75 -28.81
C LEU A 173 13.36 -20.40 -28.09
N ARG A 174 12.37 -21.31 -28.11
CA ARG A 174 11.12 -21.16 -27.36
C ARG A 174 11.37 -21.06 -25.85
N LEU A 175 12.29 -21.87 -25.33
CA LEU A 175 12.66 -21.87 -23.92
C LEU A 175 13.39 -20.58 -23.52
N LEU A 176 14.40 -20.16 -24.29
CA LEU A 176 15.20 -18.96 -23.97
C LEU A 176 14.38 -17.68 -24.08
N THR A 177 13.67 -17.49 -25.20
CA THR A 177 12.88 -16.28 -25.43
C THR A 177 11.72 -16.17 -24.43
N GLY A 178 11.05 -17.29 -24.13
CA GLY A 178 10.00 -17.34 -23.12
C GLY A 178 10.51 -17.10 -21.70
N THR A 179 11.67 -17.66 -21.35
CA THR A 179 12.30 -17.42 -20.03
C THR A 179 12.64 -15.95 -19.84
N LEU A 180 13.29 -15.31 -20.82
CA LEU A 180 13.61 -13.88 -20.80
C LEU A 180 12.35 -13.04 -20.64
N PHE A 181 11.31 -13.34 -21.44
CA PHE A 181 10.05 -12.61 -21.37
C PHE A 181 9.40 -12.72 -20.00
N GLY A 182 9.27 -13.93 -19.46
CA GLY A 182 8.63 -14.16 -18.16
C GLY A 182 9.39 -13.50 -17.00
N LEU A 183 10.72 -13.65 -16.95
CA LEU A 183 11.55 -12.99 -15.95
C LEU A 183 11.48 -11.47 -16.07
N GLY A 184 11.59 -10.94 -17.29
CA GLY A 184 11.52 -9.50 -17.52
C GLY A 184 10.20 -8.90 -17.02
N ASN A 185 9.07 -9.55 -17.33
CA ASN A 185 7.76 -9.08 -16.89
C ASN A 185 7.62 -9.09 -15.36
N VAL A 186 8.02 -10.17 -14.69
CA VAL A 186 7.89 -10.26 -13.22
C VAL A 186 8.88 -9.35 -12.50
N TRP A 187 10.11 -9.23 -13.00
CA TRP A 187 11.11 -8.33 -12.42
C TRP A 187 10.75 -6.86 -12.62
N PHE A 188 10.05 -6.50 -13.70
CA PHE A 188 9.54 -5.15 -13.87
C PHE A 188 8.26 -4.91 -13.04
N ALA A 189 7.27 -5.78 -13.17
CA ALA A 189 5.93 -5.57 -12.62
C ALA A 189 5.89 -5.65 -11.09
N LEU A 190 6.53 -6.65 -10.47
CA LEU A 190 6.40 -6.84 -9.02
C LEU A 190 6.98 -5.67 -8.20
N PRO A 191 8.20 -5.18 -8.46
CA PRO A 191 8.71 -4.02 -7.73
C PRO A 191 7.93 -2.73 -8.02
N LEU A 192 7.40 -2.58 -9.24
CA LEU A 192 6.55 -1.43 -9.60
C LEU A 192 5.24 -1.46 -8.80
N MET A 193 4.53 -2.59 -8.81
CA MET A 193 3.32 -2.80 -8.02
C MET A 193 3.57 -2.57 -6.53
N GLN A 194 4.68 -3.09 -5.98
CA GLN A 194 5.05 -2.87 -4.59
C GLN A 194 5.18 -1.37 -4.26
N LYS A 195 5.80 -0.57 -5.15
CA LYS A 195 5.92 0.89 -4.95
C LYS A 195 4.56 1.56 -4.96
N SER A 196 3.71 1.24 -5.95
CA SER A 196 2.37 1.82 -6.05
C SER A 196 1.50 1.47 -4.84
N LEU A 197 1.56 0.22 -4.34
CA LEU A 197 0.80 -0.20 -3.15
C LEU A 197 1.28 0.53 -1.88
N LEU A 198 2.59 0.74 -1.72
CA LEU A 198 3.14 1.51 -0.59
C LEU A 198 2.74 2.99 -0.66
N GLU A 199 2.73 3.57 -1.86
CA GLU A 199 2.30 4.96 -2.07
C GLU A 199 0.81 5.13 -1.75
N SER A 200 -0.05 4.21 -2.21
CA SER A 200 -1.48 4.21 -1.89
C SER A 200 -1.73 4.05 -0.40
N ALA A 201 -1.02 3.15 0.29
CA ALA A 201 -1.14 2.97 1.73
C ALA A 201 -0.75 4.24 2.51
N GLN A 202 0.24 5.00 2.02
CA GLN A 202 0.64 6.28 2.63
C GLN A 202 -0.43 7.37 2.44
N GLN A 203 -1.14 7.36 1.31
CA GLN A 203 -2.20 8.34 1.01
C GLN A 203 -3.47 8.12 1.84
N THR A 204 -3.73 6.91 2.31
CA THR A 204 -4.89 6.59 3.17
C THR A 204 -4.78 7.22 4.58
N ILE A 205 -3.59 7.64 5.01
CA ILE A 205 -3.40 8.36 6.28
C ILE A 205 -3.96 9.79 6.12
N PRO A 206 -4.95 10.24 6.92
CA PRO A 206 -5.52 11.58 6.81
C PRO A 206 -4.42 12.65 6.86
N HIS A 207 -4.50 13.65 5.97
CA HIS A 207 -3.50 14.72 5.81
C HIS A 207 -3.09 15.44 7.11
N TYR A 208 -3.88 15.34 8.18
CA TYR A 208 -3.58 15.89 9.49
C TYR A 208 -2.44 15.16 10.24
N TYR A 209 -2.18 13.88 9.93
CA TYR A 209 -1.18 13.07 10.66
C TYR A 209 0.21 13.03 10.00
N ARG A 210 0.44 13.78 8.92
CA ARG A 210 1.78 13.87 8.29
C ARG A 210 2.69 14.65 9.25
N PRO A 211 3.80 14.06 9.75
CA PRO A 211 4.78 14.83 10.51
C PRO A 211 5.31 15.95 9.60
N GLN A 212 4.97 17.19 9.91
CA GLN A 212 5.65 18.33 9.30
C GLN A 212 7.10 18.24 9.76
N SER A 213 8.02 18.11 8.81
CA SER A 213 9.44 18.34 9.09
C SER A 213 9.57 19.80 9.52
N TYR A 214 9.51 20.05 10.84
CA TYR A 214 9.77 21.38 11.38
C TYR A 214 11.17 21.81 10.91
N PRO A 215 11.34 23.00 10.33
CA PRO A 215 12.68 23.54 10.13
C PRO A 215 13.37 23.57 11.50
N ALA A 216 14.64 23.17 11.55
CA ALA A 216 15.44 22.95 12.76
C ALA A 216 15.73 24.22 13.60
N THR A 217 14.91 25.26 13.48
CA THR A 217 15.03 26.52 14.20
C THR A 217 13.78 26.73 15.05
N TYR A 218 13.54 25.83 16.00
CA TYR A 218 12.63 26.13 17.10
C TYR A 218 13.48 26.56 18.29
N THR A 219 13.64 27.88 18.45
CA THR A 219 14.00 28.44 19.75
C THR A 219 12.75 28.27 20.62
N PRO A 220 12.76 27.44 21.68
CA PRO A 220 11.59 27.31 22.54
C PRO A 220 11.21 28.69 23.07
N ALA A 221 9.93 29.04 22.97
CA ALA A 221 9.40 30.26 23.57
C ALA A 221 9.72 30.27 25.08
N PRO A 222 10.07 31.43 25.67
CA PRO A 222 10.38 31.50 27.09
C PRO A 222 9.18 31.00 27.89
N VAL A 223 9.43 30.03 28.77
CA VAL A 223 8.45 29.53 29.74
C VAL A 223 8.01 30.71 30.60
N TYR A 224 6.77 31.17 30.41
CA TYR A 224 6.20 32.21 31.26
C TYR A 224 6.02 31.61 32.66
N GLN A 225 6.89 32.00 33.59
CA GLN A 225 6.69 31.62 34.99
C GLN A 225 5.52 32.44 35.55
N PRO A 226 4.58 31.81 36.26
CA PRO A 226 3.49 32.55 36.90
C PRO A 226 4.07 33.54 37.91
N VAL A 227 3.61 34.79 37.82
CA VAL A 227 3.95 35.87 38.76
C VAL A 227 3.49 35.45 40.16
N PRO A 228 4.34 35.55 41.20
CA PRO A 228 3.94 35.21 42.56
C PRO A 228 2.78 36.10 43.02
N ALA A 229 1.74 35.48 43.56
CA ALA A 229 0.57 36.17 44.08
C ALA A 229 0.97 37.16 45.18
N ILE A 230 0.61 38.43 45.00
CA ILE A 230 0.75 39.47 46.03
C ILE A 230 -0.20 39.10 47.17
N SER A 231 0.36 38.87 48.36
CA SER A 231 -0.39 38.56 49.59
C SER A 231 -1.29 39.73 50.01
N PRO A 232 -2.53 39.49 50.49
CA PRO A 232 -3.41 40.56 50.95
C PRO A 232 -2.87 41.22 52.22
N ILE A 233 -2.92 42.55 52.25
CA ILE A 233 -2.64 43.43 53.39
C ILE A 233 -3.58 43.06 54.54
N GLN A 234 -3.04 42.76 55.73
CA GLN A 234 -3.83 42.58 56.94
C GLN A 234 -4.33 43.95 57.43
N THR A 235 -5.65 44.14 57.39
CA THR A 235 -6.32 45.26 58.05
C THR A 235 -6.45 44.93 59.54
N GLU A 236 -5.55 45.44 60.37
CA GLU A 236 -5.64 45.30 61.83
C GLU A 236 -6.72 46.25 62.37
N GLN A 237 -7.82 45.68 62.84
CA GLN A 237 -8.95 46.37 63.44
C GLN A 237 -8.58 46.83 64.86
N THR A 238 -8.53 48.14 65.07
CA THR A 238 -8.54 48.78 66.39
C THR A 238 -9.89 48.56 67.06
N ALA A 239 -9.95 47.62 68.00
CA ALA A 239 -11.07 47.49 68.94
C ALA A 239 -10.66 48.09 70.29
N ALA A 240 -11.23 49.26 70.59
CA ALA A 240 -11.17 49.92 71.87
C ALA A 240 -11.80 49.05 72.97
N LYS A 241 -11.11 48.89 74.09
CA LYS A 241 -11.68 48.38 75.34
C LYS A 241 -11.27 49.30 76.49
N THR A 242 -12.16 50.22 76.81
CA THR A 242 -12.30 50.83 78.14
C THR A 242 -12.77 49.76 79.12
N ASP A 243 -12.09 49.59 80.25
CA ASP A 243 -12.75 49.57 81.56
C ASP A 243 -11.75 49.62 82.72
N HIS A 244 -12.25 50.22 83.80
CA HIS A 244 -11.66 50.51 85.10
C HIS A 244 -11.17 49.28 85.89
N ALA A 245 -10.13 49.44 86.73
CA ALA A 245 -10.17 49.29 88.20
C ALA A 245 -8.76 49.15 88.82
N GLU A 246 -8.62 49.79 89.99
CA GLU A 246 -7.48 49.87 90.94
C GLU A 246 -6.23 50.67 90.55
#